data_AF-A0AAU3IPM0-F1
#
_entry.id   AF-A0AAU3IPM0-F1
#
_cell.length_a   1.000
_cell.length_b   1.000
_cell.length_c   1.000
_cell.angle_alpha   90.00
_cell.angle_beta   90.00
_cell.angle_gamma   90.00
#
_symmetry.space_group_name_H-M   'P 1'
#
loop_
_entity.id
_entity.type
_entity.pdbx_description
1 polymer ?
#
loop_
_entity_poly.entity_id
_entity_poly.type
_entity_poly.pdbx_seq_one_letter_code
_entity_poly.pdbx_strand_id
1 'polypeptide(L)'
;MTRSDRFSADRARRDAEAAACPSRALRLTRFSSSPNRRLFYNRTVSTPDAKELGERIALARQRAGMTQADLSASVALDRSGLAKIENGSRRVSALELARIAAALHERIEWFFRAAPPAVISHRNLEEPGAASPAIDRLIETVARHVEFVTGRVGQTWPNAPDLTRPGTAAEAEETAVRARDLLGADPGGPVSGLAERMAAQGLFAFSFDLGTDAADAASLLLREGGVAVVNGARQVGRRRLALAHEFGHFLFADEYTVDWRIAEQDGTEGWESRLDRFARAFLLPEAGLREEFGRLKKEHRDLRTIAVILGSSYQVDMSTLARRMTEIGLVSSTDAGLVRSVRTGRADIVELNLVVKHELEPPCLPKPYVKSVLSLYRGSDVSAARAVDLLFDTWAEDELPAVPVLPENAIWEFVS
;
A
#
# COMPACT_ATOMS: atom_id res chain seq x y z
N MET A 1 60.56 33.64 15.24
CA MET A 1 59.68 32.50 14.93
C MET A 1 58.54 32.98 14.05
N THR A 2 58.26 32.20 13.02
CA THR A 2 57.85 32.60 11.67
C THR A 2 56.35 32.82 11.52
N ARG A 3 55.99 33.60 10.48
CA ARG A 3 54.64 34.04 10.08
C ARG A 3 53.68 32.91 9.65
N SER A 4 54.03 31.63 9.84
CA SER A 4 53.20 30.45 9.51
C SER A 4 52.35 29.92 10.66
N ASP A 5 52.60 30.34 11.92
CA ASP A 5 51.90 29.76 13.08
C ASP A 5 50.63 30.54 13.50
N ARG A 6 50.24 31.57 12.74
CA ARG A 6 48.99 32.33 12.96
C ARG A 6 47.83 31.92 12.06
N PHE A 7 48.05 30.99 11.11
CA PHE A 7 47.01 30.53 10.18
C PHE A 7 46.39 29.18 10.54
N SER A 8 46.85 28.51 11.61
CA SER A 8 46.31 27.21 12.05
C SER A 8 45.35 27.30 13.25
N ALA A 9 45.24 28.46 13.92
CA ALA A 9 44.36 28.65 15.07
C ALA A 9 43.00 29.31 14.72
N ASP A 10 42.82 29.82 13.50
CA ASP A 10 41.62 30.58 13.08
C ASP A 10 40.62 29.74 12.24
N ARG A 11 40.91 28.45 12.04
CA ARG A 11 40.01 27.49 11.37
C ARG A 11 39.29 26.53 12.32
N ALA A 12 39.68 26.49 13.60
CA ALA A 12 39.07 25.63 14.63
C ALA A 12 38.04 26.36 15.51
N ARG A 13 37.68 27.61 15.19
CA ARG A 13 36.66 28.41 15.92
C ARG A 13 35.45 28.83 15.08
N ARG A 14 35.33 28.36 13.83
CA ARG A 14 34.18 28.65 12.95
C ARG A 14 33.19 27.50 12.76
N ASP A 15 33.42 26.35 13.40
CA ASP A 15 32.52 25.18 13.34
C ASP A 15 31.77 24.92 14.66
N ALA A 16 31.58 25.95 15.50
CA ALA A 16 30.86 25.83 16.78
C ALA A 16 29.76 26.89 16.99
N GLU A 17 29.27 27.53 15.92
CA GLU A 17 28.14 28.47 15.95
C GLU A 17 27.16 28.16 14.81
N ALA A 18 26.39 27.08 14.93
CA ALA A 18 25.17 26.84 14.15
C ALA A 18 24.21 25.94 14.95
N ALA A 19 23.98 26.27 16.22
CA ALA A 19 22.99 25.60 17.07
C ALA A 19 22.46 26.58 18.12
N ALA A 20 21.63 27.54 17.68
CA ALA A 20 20.80 28.34 18.58
C ALA A 20 19.62 28.92 17.80
N CYS A 21 18.51 28.18 17.78
CA CYS A 21 17.23 28.67 17.28
C CYS A 21 16.62 29.61 18.35
N PRO A 22 16.22 30.85 18.03
CA PRO A 22 15.65 31.76 19.01
C PRO A 22 14.19 31.37 19.32
N SER A 23 13.92 31.10 20.59
CA SER A 23 12.60 30.91 21.16
C SER A 23 11.75 32.18 21.00
N ARG A 24 10.78 32.15 20.09
CA ARG A 24 9.73 33.18 19.99
C ARG A 24 8.46 32.65 20.62
N ALA A 25 8.14 33.18 21.80
CA ALA A 25 6.90 32.93 22.52
C ALA A 25 5.69 33.37 21.66
N LEU A 26 4.91 32.40 21.19
CA LEU A 26 3.59 32.64 20.60
C LEU A 26 2.53 32.38 21.67
N ARG A 27 1.75 33.43 21.93
CA ARG A 27 0.65 33.49 22.89
C ARG A 27 -0.38 32.40 22.60
N LEU A 28 -0.75 31.65 23.64
CA LEU A 28 -1.94 30.82 23.69
C LEU A 28 -3.20 31.67 23.54
N THR A 29 -3.69 31.82 22.31
CA THR A 29 -5.07 32.23 22.07
C THR A 29 -5.96 30.99 22.11
N ARG A 30 -6.86 30.99 23.10
CA ARG A 30 -7.87 29.97 23.39
C ARG A 30 -8.65 29.63 22.11
N PHE A 31 -8.47 28.41 21.59
CA PHE A 31 -9.41 27.83 20.65
C PHE A 31 -10.54 27.16 21.43
N SER A 32 -11.74 27.66 21.18
CA SER A 32 -13.01 27.21 21.71
C SER A 32 -13.21 25.72 21.45
N SER A 33 -13.37 24.96 22.53
CA SER A 33 -13.82 23.59 22.55
C SER A 33 -15.25 23.47 22.00
N SER A 34 -15.42 22.81 20.86
CA SER A 34 -16.69 22.19 20.47
C SER A 34 -16.55 20.67 20.60
N PRO A 35 -17.62 19.98 21.03
CA PRO A 35 -17.49 18.77 21.83
C PRO A 35 -17.17 17.55 20.97
N ASN A 36 -16.05 16.93 21.32
CA ASN A 36 -15.66 15.59 20.95
C ASN A 36 -16.79 14.61 21.27
N ARG A 37 -17.58 14.20 20.27
CA ARG A 37 -18.43 12.99 20.37
C ARG A 37 -17.50 11.78 20.33
N ARG A 38 -16.87 11.50 21.48
CA ARG A 38 -16.28 10.20 21.78
C ARG A 38 -17.42 9.19 21.86
N LEU A 39 -17.77 8.59 20.73
CA LEU A 39 -18.42 7.28 20.75
C LEU A 39 -17.33 6.26 21.03
N PHE A 40 -17.12 5.98 22.32
CA PHE A 40 -16.41 4.80 22.77
C PHE A 40 -17.13 3.57 22.20
N TYR A 41 -16.68 3.05 21.07
CA TYR A 41 -17.04 1.70 20.64
C TYR A 41 -16.21 0.69 21.44
N ASN A 42 -16.55 0.54 22.72
CA ASN A 42 -16.29 -0.71 23.44
C ASN A 42 -17.28 -1.76 22.93
N ARG A 43 -17.07 -2.25 21.70
CA ARG A 43 -17.68 -3.50 21.28
C ARG A 43 -16.65 -4.58 21.56
N THR A 44 -16.80 -5.25 22.70
CA THR A 44 -16.35 -6.63 22.90
C THR A 44 -16.51 -7.36 21.58
N VAL A 45 -15.49 -8.09 21.12
CA VAL A 45 -15.58 -8.92 19.90
C VAL A 45 -16.77 -9.87 20.08
N SER A 46 -17.94 -9.46 19.60
CA SER A 46 -19.16 -10.24 19.74
C SER A 46 -19.00 -11.43 18.82
N THR A 47 -19.09 -12.63 19.37
CA THR A 47 -19.16 -13.84 18.54
C THR A 47 -20.37 -13.69 17.60
N PRO A 48 -20.20 -13.83 16.27
CA PRO A 48 -21.32 -13.77 15.34
C PRO A 48 -22.38 -14.77 15.74
N ASP A 49 -23.65 -14.39 15.60
CA ASP A 49 -24.74 -15.33 15.76
C ASP A 49 -24.77 -16.34 14.61
N ALA A 50 -25.64 -17.35 14.68
CA ALA A 50 -25.72 -18.39 13.67
C ALA A 50 -26.07 -17.84 12.27
N LYS A 51 -26.79 -16.71 12.21
CA LYS A 51 -27.19 -16.07 10.95
C LYS A 51 -26.01 -15.34 10.34
N GLU A 52 -25.30 -14.52 11.10
CA GLU A 52 -24.11 -13.81 10.63
C GLU A 52 -23.00 -14.80 10.22
N LEU A 53 -22.84 -15.89 10.97
CA LEU A 53 -21.91 -16.96 10.61
C LEU A 53 -22.32 -17.66 9.30
N GLY A 54 -23.62 -17.94 9.14
CA GLY A 54 -24.18 -18.50 7.90
C GLY A 54 -23.97 -17.59 6.69
N GLU A 55 -24.25 -16.30 6.83
CA GLU A 55 -24.06 -15.28 5.79
C GLU A 55 -22.59 -15.21 5.36
N ARG A 56 -21.65 -15.29 6.32
CA ARG A 56 -20.21 -15.33 6.03
C ARG A 56 -19.79 -16.59 5.30
N ILE A 57 -20.33 -17.76 5.66
CA ILE A 57 -20.09 -19.01 4.94
C ILE A 57 -20.60 -18.91 3.49
N ALA A 58 -21.81 -18.38 3.30
CA ALA A 58 -22.40 -18.17 1.98
C ALA A 58 -21.54 -17.24 1.13
N LEU A 59 -21.06 -16.15 1.74
CA LEU A 59 -20.18 -15.18 1.10
C LEU A 59 -18.84 -15.82 0.67
N ALA A 60 -18.15 -16.51 1.58
CA ALA A 60 -16.88 -17.18 1.27
C ALA A 60 -17.05 -18.19 0.13
N ARG A 61 -18.16 -18.94 0.14
CA ARG A 61 -18.52 -19.86 -0.94
C ARG A 61 -18.69 -19.17 -2.29
N GLN A 62 -19.46 -18.08 -2.33
CA GLN A 62 -19.67 -17.30 -3.57
C GLN A 62 -18.34 -16.77 -4.12
N ARG A 63 -17.45 -16.27 -3.24
CA ARG A 63 -16.12 -15.77 -3.63
C ARG A 63 -15.20 -16.85 -4.19
N ALA A 64 -15.33 -18.08 -3.70
CA ALA A 64 -14.64 -19.24 -4.25
C ALA A 64 -15.24 -19.70 -5.61
N GLY A 65 -16.29 -19.05 -6.10
CA GLY A 65 -17.00 -19.45 -7.33
C GLY A 65 -17.76 -20.76 -7.18
N MET A 66 -18.00 -21.22 -5.95
CA MET A 66 -18.62 -22.51 -5.67
C MET A 66 -20.15 -22.36 -5.54
N THR A 67 -20.90 -23.29 -6.13
CA THR A 67 -22.32 -23.45 -5.82
C THR A 67 -22.51 -24.13 -4.47
N GLN A 68 -23.72 -24.06 -3.90
CA GLN A 68 -24.05 -24.84 -2.70
C GLN A 68 -23.87 -26.35 -2.94
N ALA A 69 -24.11 -26.82 -4.18
CA ALA A 69 -23.87 -28.22 -4.52
C ALA A 69 -22.37 -28.56 -4.41
N ASP A 70 -21.50 -27.72 -4.99
CA ASP A 70 -20.05 -27.95 -4.99
C ASP A 70 -19.48 -27.97 -3.57
N LEU A 71 -19.82 -26.96 -2.75
CA LEU A 71 -19.33 -26.91 -1.37
C LEU A 71 -19.87 -28.09 -0.57
N SER A 72 -21.18 -28.39 -0.65
CA SER A 72 -21.78 -29.50 0.11
C SER A 72 -21.13 -30.86 -0.21
N ALA A 73 -20.82 -31.10 -1.49
CA ALA A 73 -20.10 -32.29 -1.92
C ALA A 73 -18.68 -32.34 -1.34
N SER A 74 -17.96 -31.22 -1.35
CA SER A 74 -16.57 -31.15 -0.84
C SER A 74 -16.46 -31.36 0.68
N VAL A 75 -17.48 -30.97 1.46
CA VAL A 75 -17.46 -31.05 2.93
C VAL A 75 -18.31 -32.19 3.47
N ALA A 76 -18.77 -33.11 2.62
CA ALA A 76 -19.66 -34.23 2.98
C ALA A 76 -20.87 -33.76 3.82
N LEU A 77 -21.57 -32.73 3.33
CA LEU A 77 -22.86 -32.26 3.80
C LEU A 77 -23.90 -32.46 2.72
N ASP A 78 -25.16 -32.64 3.12
CA ASP A 78 -26.24 -32.55 2.16
C ASP A 78 -26.50 -31.08 1.78
N ARG A 79 -26.95 -30.84 0.53
CA ARG A 79 -27.21 -29.48 0.03
C ARG A 79 -28.23 -28.72 0.90
N SER A 80 -29.23 -29.40 1.45
CA SER A 80 -30.22 -28.77 2.33
C SER A 80 -29.59 -28.36 3.67
N GLY A 81 -28.73 -29.20 4.22
CA GLY A 81 -27.94 -28.95 5.41
C GLY A 81 -27.02 -27.74 5.26
N LEU A 82 -26.35 -27.59 4.12
CA LEU A 82 -25.55 -26.40 3.82
C LEU A 82 -26.43 -25.15 3.67
N ALA A 83 -27.54 -25.22 2.93
CA ALA A 83 -28.44 -24.08 2.77
C ALA A 83 -29.03 -23.60 4.11
N LYS A 84 -29.34 -24.54 5.02
CA LYS A 84 -29.80 -24.22 6.39
C LYS A 84 -28.70 -23.62 7.27
N ILE A 85 -27.43 -24.00 7.06
CA ILE A 85 -26.30 -23.33 7.70
C ILE A 85 -26.18 -21.90 7.18
N GLU A 86 -26.17 -21.71 5.87
CA GLU A 86 -25.98 -20.40 5.22
C GLU A 86 -27.07 -19.38 5.57
N ASN A 87 -28.31 -19.83 5.76
CA ASN A 87 -29.42 -18.95 6.16
C ASN A 87 -29.58 -18.79 7.69
N GLY A 88 -28.71 -19.44 8.49
CA GLY A 88 -28.72 -19.37 9.95
C GLY A 88 -29.78 -20.22 10.66
N SER A 89 -30.61 -20.98 9.93
CA SER A 89 -31.63 -21.85 10.53
C SER A 89 -31.06 -23.14 11.15
N ARG A 90 -29.82 -23.50 10.82
CA ARG A 90 -29.07 -24.61 11.42
C ARG A 90 -27.69 -24.12 11.86
N ARG A 91 -27.30 -24.47 13.09
CA ARG A 91 -25.94 -24.20 13.57
C ARG A 91 -24.93 -25.10 12.86
N VAL A 92 -23.77 -24.52 12.53
CA VAL A 92 -22.60 -25.26 12.05
C VAL A 92 -21.79 -25.78 13.24
N SER A 93 -21.41 -27.05 13.22
CA SER A 93 -20.50 -27.63 14.21
C SER A 93 -19.05 -27.23 13.93
N ALA A 94 -18.17 -27.32 14.92
CA ALA A 94 -16.75 -27.00 14.76
C ALA A 94 -16.08 -27.86 13.66
N LEU A 95 -16.44 -29.14 13.56
CA LEU A 95 -15.90 -30.04 12.53
C LEU A 95 -16.43 -29.73 11.12
N GLU A 96 -17.70 -29.33 11.00
CA GLU A 96 -18.24 -28.83 9.73
C GLU A 96 -17.56 -27.53 9.32
N LEU A 97 -17.40 -26.59 10.26
CA LEU A 97 -16.76 -25.31 10.00
C LEU A 97 -15.29 -25.48 9.58
N ALA A 98 -14.56 -26.40 10.22
CA ALA A 98 -13.18 -26.72 9.83
C ALA A 98 -13.08 -27.29 8.41
N ARG A 99 -14.01 -28.17 8.01
CA ARG A 99 -14.07 -28.70 6.64
C ARG A 99 -14.45 -27.61 5.62
N ILE A 100 -15.40 -26.75 5.97
CA ILE A 100 -15.81 -25.59 5.15
C ILE A 100 -14.64 -24.62 4.97
N ALA A 101 -13.95 -24.28 6.05
CA ALA A 101 -12.77 -23.42 6.04
C ALA A 101 -11.70 -23.97 5.07
N ALA A 102 -11.36 -25.26 5.21
CA ALA A 102 -10.40 -25.92 4.33
C ALA A 102 -10.83 -25.94 2.85
N ALA A 103 -12.10 -26.26 2.57
CA ALA A 103 -12.64 -26.31 1.21
C ALA A 103 -12.70 -24.92 0.53
N LEU A 104 -12.88 -23.86 1.31
CA LEU A 104 -12.95 -22.49 0.83
C LEU A 104 -11.59 -21.78 0.84
N HIS A 105 -10.53 -22.46 1.29
CA HIS A 105 -9.20 -21.88 1.50
C HIS A 105 -9.22 -20.66 2.45
N GLU A 106 -10.10 -20.68 3.44
CA GLU A 106 -10.25 -19.63 4.45
C GLU A 106 -9.87 -20.17 5.83
N ARG A 107 -9.32 -19.31 6.69
CA ARG A 107 -9.06 -19.70 8.09
C ARG A 107 -10.34 -19.61 8.90
N ILE A 108 -10.48 -20.45 9.94
CA ILE A 108 -11.68 -20.48 10.78
C ILE A 108 -12.01 -19.08 11.33
N GLU A 109 -11.00 -18.31 11.74
CA GLU A 109 -11.17 -16.97 12.31
C GLU A 109 -11.78 -15.95 11.33
N TRP A 110 -11.67 -16.18 10.01
CA TRP A 110 -12.28 -15.34 8.99
C TRP A 110 -13.80 -15.27 9.18
N PHE A 111 -14.42 -16.40 9.52
CA PHE A 111 -15.86 -16.50 9.73
C PHE A 111 -16.31 -15.80 11.03
N PHE A 112 -15.40 -15.53 11.96
CA PHE A 112 -15.71 -14.89 13.25
C PHE A 112 -15.43 -13.39 13.28
N ARG A 113 -14.62 -12.86 12.36
CA ARG A 113 -14.30 -11.43 12.32
C ARG A 113 -15.16 -10.68 11.31
N ALA A 114 -15.75 -9.58 11.76
CA ALA A 114 -16.34 -8.62 10.85
C ALA A 114 -15.25 -8.14 9.89
N ALA A 115 -15.59 -8.01 8.62
CA ALA A 115 -14.69 -7.41 7.66
C ALA A 115 -14.44 -5.94 8.02
N PRO A 116 -13.26 -5.39 7.68
CA PRO A 116 -13.02 -3.96 7.78
C PRO A 116 -14.12 -3.21 7.01
N PRO A 117 -14.64 -2.07 7.53
CA PRO A 117 -15.70 -1.31 6.86
C PRO A 117 -15.38 -1.01 5.40
N ALA A 118 -14.12 -0.68 5.08
CA ALA A 118 -13.68 -0.42 3.71
C ALA A 118 -13.86 -1.62 2.78
N VAL A 119 -13.68 -2.84 3.27
CA VAL A 119 -13.93 -4.06 2.48
C VAL A 119 -15.43 -4.29 2.29
N ILE A 120 -16.27 -3.87 3.23
CA ILE A 120 -17.73 -3.95 3.11
C ILE A 120 -18.22 -2.93 2.08
N SER A 121 -17.72 -1.68 2.13
CA SER A 121 -18.01 -0.64 1.15
C SER A 121 -17.59 -1.06 -0.25
N HIS A 122 -16.37 -1.58 -0.42
CA HIS A 122 -15.86 -2.12 -1.69
C HIS A 122 -16.79 -3.20 -2.27
N ARG A 123 -17.25 -4.12 -1.42
CA ARG A 123 -18.14 -5.23 -1.83
C ARG A 123 -19.51 -4.77 -2.30
N ASN A 124 -20.07 -3.70 -1.72
CA ASN A 124 -21.38 -3.20 -2.12
C ASN A 124 -21.40 -2.62 -3.54
N LEU A 125 -20.22 -2.36 -4.12
CA LEU A 125 -20.04 -1.86 -5.49
C LEU A 125 -19.83 -3.00 -6.51
N GLU A 126 -19.57 -4.24 -6.08
CA GLU A 126 -19.40 -5.40 -6.95
C GLU A 126 -20.75 -6.02 -7.34
N GLU A 127 -20.85 -6.62 -8.53
CA GLU A 127 -22.05 -7.36 -8.94
C GLU A 127 -22.28 -8.58 -8.02
N PRO A 128 -23.49 -8.73 -7.44
CA PRO A 128 -23.80 -9.85 -6.55
C PRO A 128 -23.58 -11.21 -7.22
N GLY A 129 -22.62 -11.99 -6.72
CA GLY A 129 -22.38 -13.37 -7.15
C GLY A 129 -21.28 -13.57 -8.20
N ALA A 130 -20.61 -12.51 -8.65
CA ALA A 130 -19.39 -12.64 -9.45
C ALA A 130 -18.22 -13.15 -8.58
N ALA A 131 -17.32 -13.95 -9.17
CA ALA A 131 -16.08 -14.31 -8.49
C ALA A 131 -15.20 -13.05 -8.34
N SER A 132 -14.88 -12.67 -7.10
CA SER A 132 -14.01 -11.50 -6.85
C SER A 132 -12.63 -11.76 -7.47
N PRO A 133 -12.08 -10.82 -8.27
CA PRO A 133 -10.70 -10.86 -8.77
C PRO A 133 -9.66 -11.24 -7.70
N ALA A 134 -8.55 -11.84 -8.12
CA ALA A 134 -7.50 -12.30 -7.19
C ALA A 134 -6.95 -11.17 -6.31
N ILE A 135 -6.82 -9.96 -6.88
CA ILE A 135 -6.35 -8.78 -6.15
C ILE A 135 -7.32 -8.34 -5.05
N ASP A 136 -8.63 -8.46 -5.28
CA ASP A 136 -9.66 -8.07 -4.31
C ASP A 136 -9.68 -9.02 -3.10
N ARG A 137 -9.46 -10.32 -3.35
CA ARG A 137 -9.31 -11.30 -2.26
C ARG A 137 -8.04 -11.04 -1.44
N LEU A 138 -6.96 -10.70 -2.12
CA LEU A 138 -5.68 -10.44 -1.48
C LEU A 138 -5.71 -9.16 -0.66
N ILE A 139 -6.24 -8.06 -1.19
CA ILE A 139 -6.29 -6.79 -0.45
C ILE A 139 -7.19 -6.88 0.78
N GLU A 140 -8.28 -7.64 0.70
CA GLU A 140 -9.12 -7.94 1.85
C GLU A 140 -8.38 -8.75 2.93
N THR A 141 -7.55 -9.72 2.52
CA THR A 141 -6.71 -10.50 3.44
C THR A 141 -5.65 -9.61 4.09
N VAL A 142 -4.97 -8.78 3.29
CA VAL A 142 -4.00 -7.79 3.74
C VAL A 142 -4.62 -6.82 4.74
N ALA A 143 -5.78 -6.25 4.42
CA ALA A 143 -6.49 -5.33 5.31
C ALA A 143 -6.80 -5.97 6.67
N ARG A 144 -7.32 -7.20 6.69
CA ARG A 144 -7.59 -7.93 7.95
C ARG A 144 -6.33 -8.22 8.75
N HIS A 145 -5.24 -8.59 8.08
CA HIS A 145 -3.97 -8.89 8.72
C HIS A 145 -3.37 -7.63 9.34
N VAL A 146 -3.37 -6.53 8.60
CA VAL A 146 -2.93 -5.22 9.08
C VAL A 146 -3.78 -4.78 10.27
N GLU A 147 -5.12 -4.74 10.18
CA GLU A 147 -5.97 -4.35 11.32
C GLU A 147 -5.78 -5.25 12.56
N PHE A 148 -5.54 -6.55 12.37
CA PHE A 148 -5.24 -7.45 13.48
C PHE A 148 -3.95 -7.10 14.20
N VAL A 149 -2.90 -6.82 13.41
CA VAL A 149 -1.58 -6.48 13.92
C VAL A 149 -1.62 -5.12 14.58
N THR A 150 -2.13 -4.09 13.89
CA THR A 150 -2.22 -2.72 14.41
C THR A 150 -3.14 -2.61 15.63
N GLY A 151 -4.21 -3.40 15.70
CA GLY A 151 -5.07 -3.45 16.88
C GLY A 151 -4.45 -4.12 18.12
N ARG A 152 -3.27 -4.75 18.00
CA ARG A 152 -2.55 -5.41 19.10
C ARG A 152 -1.24 -4.74 19.45
N VAL A 153 -0.54 -4.21 18.45
CA VAL A 153 0.62 -3.36 18.74
C VAL A 153 0.10 -2.02 19.24
N GLY A 154 0.49 -1.60 20.44
CA GLY A 154 0.11 -0.29 21.01
C GLY A 154 0.71 0.91 20.25
N GLN A 155 1.14 0.71 19.01
CA GLN A 155 1.69 1.71 18.12
C GLN A 155 0.54 2.34 17.33
N THR A 156 0.39 3.66 17.45
CA THR A 156 -0.50 4.44 16.60
C THR A 156 0.15 4.69 15.25
N TRP A 157 -0.62 4.50 14.18
CA TRP A 157 -0.17 4.75 12.82
C TRP A 157 -0.69 6.10 12.35
N PRO A 158 0.05 6.81 11.48
CA PRO A 158 -0.46 8.05 10.89
C PRO A 158 -1.76 7.76 10.14
N ASN A 159 -2.76 8.61 10.36
CA ASN A 159 -3.94 8.62 9.51
C ASN A 159 -3.58 9.19 8.14
N ALA A 160 -4.39 8.85 7.14
CA ALA A 160 -4.32 9.49 5.83
C ALA A 160 -4.28 11.01 6.01
N PRO A 161 -3.29 11.70 5.39
CA PRO A 161 -3.36 13.15 5.26
C PRO A 161 -4.65 13.50 4.52
N ASP A 162 -5.42 14.46 5.02
CA ASP A 162 -6.65 14.92 4.37
C ASP A 162 -6.30 16.02 3.37
N LEU A 163 -5.81 15.63 2.20
CA LEU A 163 -5.56 16.57 1.11
C LEU A 163 -6.86 16.81 0.33
N THR A 164 -7.08 18.06 -0.05
CA THR A 164 -8.23 18.41 -0.89
C THR A 164 -8.10 17.75 -2.27
N ARG A 165 -9.15 17.03 -2.67
CA ARG A 165 -9.28 16.44 -4.00
C ARG A 165 -9.07 17.49 -5.10
N PRO A 166 -8.14 17.31 -6.05
CA PRO A 166 -7.94 18.26 -7.14
C PRO A 166 -9.16 18.26 -8.08
N GLY A 167 -9.68 19.45 -8.37
CA GLY A 167 -10.72 19.70 -9.36
C GLY A 167 -10.17 19.88 -10.78
N THR A 168 -8.89 20.25 -10.92
CA THR A 168 -8.24 20.45 -12.24
C THR A 168 -6.93 19.67 -12.40
N ALA A 169 -6.45 19.56 -13.64
CA ALA A 169 -5.15 18.95 -13.93
C ALA A 169 -3.97 19.74 -13.32
N ALA A 170 -4.09 21.07 -13.23
CA ALA A 170 -3.08 21.91 -12.59
C ALA A 170 -3.03 21.67 -11.07
N GLU A 171 -4.20 21.60 -10.42
CA GLU A 171 -4.30 21.26 -8.99
C GLU A 171 -3.77 19.85 -8.69
N ALA A 172 -3.92 18.90 -9.61
CA ALA A 172 -3.34 17.57 -9.48
C ALA A 172 -1.80 17.61 -9.45
N GLU A 173 -1.17 18.50 -10.24
CA GLU A 173 0.28 18.72 -10.20
C GLU A 173 0.74 19.44 -8.94
N GLU A 174 0.00 20.46 -8.49
CA GLU A 174 0.28 21.12 -7.22
C GLU A 174 0.21 20.12 -6.05
N THR A 175 -0.77 19.22 -6.09
CA THR A 175 -0.91 18.18 -5.07
C THR A 175 0.22 17.16 -5.15
N ALA A 176 0.69 16.82 -6.35
CA ALA A 176 1.86 15.96 -6.53
C ALA A 176 3.12 16.57 -5.88
N VAL A 177 3.30 17.89 -5.97
CA VAL A 177 4.39 18.59 -5.26
C VAL A 177 4.23 18.47 -3.74
N ARG A 178 3.03 18.77 -3.21
CA ARG A 178 2.75 18.64 -1.77
C ARG A 178 2.96 17.21 -1.26
N ALA A 179 2.56 16.21 -2.05
CA ALA A 179 2.76 14.81 -1.72
C ALA A 179 4.25 14.43 -1.66
N ARG A 180 5.09 15.01 -2.53
CA ARG A 180 6.55 14.83 -2.46
C ARG A 180 7.15 15.47 -1.22
N ASP A 181 6.67 16.66 -0.84
CA ASP A 181 7.09 17.34 0.38
C ASP A 181 6.72 16.52 1.63
N LEU A 182 5.51 15.94 1.68
CA LEU A 182 5.08 15.04 2.75
C LEU A 182 6.03 13.84 2.92
N LEU A 183 6.54 13.29 1.81
CA LEU A 183 7.47 12.17 1.82
C LEU A 183 8.93 12.58 2.04
N GLY A 184 9.23 13.88 2.17
CA GLY A 184 10.59 14.40 2.22
C GLY A 184 11.42 13.99 1.00
N ALA A 185 10.80 13.94 -0.17
CA ALA A 185 11.47 13.64 -1.43
C ALA A 185 12.13 14.91 -2.00
N ASP A 186 13.21 14.73 -2.78
CA ASP A 186 13.79 15.84 -3.54
C ASP A 186 12.72 16.47 -4.45
N PRO A 187 12.60 17.79 -4.63
CA PRO A 187 11.52 18.36 -5.45
C PRO A 187 11.59 18.03 -6.95
N GLY A 188 12.78 17.87 -7.52
CA GLY A 188 13.00 17.66 -8.97
C GLY A 188 13.47 16.25 -9.35
N GLY A 189 14.03 15.50 -8.40
CA GLY A 189 14.68 14.23 -8.62
C GLY A 189 13.77 13.01 -8.57
N PRO A 190 14.31 11.81 -8.70
CA PRO A 190 13.54 10.59 -8.51
C PRO A 190 13.15 10.35 -7.05
N VAL A 191 11.92 9.87 -6.80
CA VAL A 191 11.53 9.39 -5.46
C VAL A 191 12.06 7.97 -5.27
N SER A 192 12.84 7.74 -4.21
CA SER A 192 13.42 6.44 -3.88
C SER A 192 12.93 5.93 -2.53
N GLY A 193 12.79 4.61 -2.38
CA GLY A 193 12.22 4.02 -1.16
C GLY A 193 10.73 4.38 -1.03
N LEU A 194 10.01 4.30 -2.15
CA LEU A 194 8.64 4.75 -2.30
C LEU A 194 7.73 4.07 -1.26
N ALA A 195 7.81 2.75 -1.17
CA ALA A 195 7.04 1.94 -0.23
C ALA A 195 7.37 2.30 1.23
N GLU A 196 8.65 2.47 1.59
CA GLU A 196 9.03 2.86 2.95
C GLU A 196 8.59 4.27 3.32
N ARG A 197 8.68 5.23 2.40
CA ARG A 197 8.25 6.61 2.64
C ARG A 197 6.74 6.69 2.80
N MET A 198 5.98 5.97 1.97
CA MET A 198 4.52 5.91 2.09
C MET A 198 4.09 5.20 3.38
N ALA A 199 4.79 4.14 3.80
CA ALA A 199 4.54 3.49 5.09
C ALA A 199 4.75 4.45 6.27
N ALA A 200 5.72 5.38 6.18
CA ALA A 200 5.89 6.43 7.18
C ALA A 200 4.75 7.47 7.20
N GLN A 201 3.94 7.54 6.13
CA GLN A 201 2.71 8.34 6.07
C GLN A 201 1.44 7.53 6.35
N GLY A 202 1.57 6.26 6.73
CA GLY A 202 0.44 5.41 7.09
C GLY A 202 -0.11 4.53 5.95
N LEU A 203 0.47 4.54 4.75
CA LEU A 203 0.09 3.62 3.67
C LEU A 203 1.06 2.45 3.55
N PHE A 204 0.61 1.26 3.91
CA PHE A 204 1.40 0.03 3.79
C PHE A 204 1.25 -0.62 2.42
N ALA A 205 2.31 -0.52 1.62
CA ALA A 205 2.37 -1.16 0.31
C ALA A 205 2.90 -2.59 0.41
N PHE A 206 2.13 -3.54 -0.12
CA PHE A 206 2.49 -4.94 -0.31
C PHE A 206 2.63 -5.23 -1.81
N SER A 207 3.48 -6.18 -2.18
CA SER A 207 3.54 -6.68 -3.56
C SER A 207 3.59 -8.19 -3.63
N PHE A 208 2.76 -8.76 -4.50
CA PHE A 208 2.64 -10.18 -4.76
C PHE A 208 2.51 -10.42 -6.27
N ASP A 209 3.01 -11.55 -6.76
CA ASP A 209 2.80 -11.92 -8.17
C ASP A 209 1.36 -12.40 -8.38
N LEU A 210 0.57 -11.62 -9.12
CA LEU A 210 -0.83 -11.93 -9.44
C LEU A 210 -1.02 -12.32 -10.91
N GLY A 211 0.09 -12.55 -11.64
CA GLY A 211 0.07 -12.83 -13.07
C GLY A 211 -0.23 -11.60 -13.95
N THR A 212 -0.32 -11.83 -15.25
CA THR A 212 -0.45 -10.76 -16.26
C THR A 212 -1.86 -10.20 -16.42
N ASP A 213 -2.87 -10.96 -15.99
CA ASP A 213 -4.29 -10.68 -16.27
C ASP A 213 -4.99 -10.01 -15.08
N ALA A 214 -4.31 -9.95 -13.92
CA ALA A 214 -4.78 -9.21 -12.76
C ALA A 214 -4.56 -7.69 -12.91
N ALA A 215 -5.32 -6.91 -12.15
CA ALA A 215 -5.14 -5.46 -12.05
C ALA A 215 -3.72 -5.09 -11.57
N ASP A 216 -3.31 -3.85 -11.83
CA ASP A 216 -1.96 -3.38 -11.51
C ASP A 216 -1.78 -3.11 -10.01
N ALA A 217 -2.79 -2.59 -9.34
CA ALA A 217 -2.82 -2.39 -7.89
C ALA A 217 -4.26 -2.24 -7.37
N ALA A 218 -4.39 -2.23 -6.05
CA ALA A 218 -5.59 -1.85 -5.32
C ALA A 218 -5.19 -1.22 -3.97
N SER A 219 -6.04 -0.39 -3.37
CA SER A 219 -5.84 0.14 -2.02
C SER A 219 -7.11 0.11 -1.17
N LEU A 220 -6.96 0.18 0.15
CA LEU A 220 -8.08 0.31 1.08
C LEU A 220 -7.67 1.21 2.25
N LEU A 221 -8.54 2.16 2.58
CA LEU A 221 -8.44 2.94 3.80
C LEU A 221 -8.83 2.06 4.99
N LEU A 222 -8.01 2.04 6.04
CA LEU A 222 -8.31 1.31 7.27
C LEU A 222 -8.79 2.30 8.34
N ARG A 223 -9.15 1.77 9.53
CA ARG A 223 -9.45 2.63 10.69
C ARG A 223 -8.30 3.58 11.04
N GLU A 224 -7.08 3.07 10.90
CA GLU A 224 -5.83 3.82 11.06
C GLU A 224 -4.94 3.49 9.86
N GLY A 225 -4.54 4.52 9.12
CA GLY A 225 -3.75 4.36 7.89
C GLY A 225 -4.50 3.65 6.76
N GLY A 226 -3.75 3.01 5.88
CA GLY A 226 -4.28 2.33 4.70
C GLY A 226 -3.33 1.23 4.22
N VAL A 227 -3.83 0.39 3.32
CA VAL A 227 -3.05 -0.67 2.67
C VAL A 227 -3.14 -0.51 1.16
N ALA A 228 -2.05 -0.85 0.46
CA ALA A 228 -2.04 -1.01 -0.98
C ALA A 228 -1.45 -2.37 -1.34
N VAL A 229 -2.01 -3.02 -2.35
CA VAL A 229 -1.48 -4.25 -2.94
C VAL A 229 -1.11 -3.95 -4.39
N VAL A 230 0.15 -4.20 -4.75
CA VAL A 230 0.70 -3.96 -6.08
C VAL A 230 1.02 -5.29 -6.76
N ASN A 231 0.57 -5.47 -7.99
CA ASN A 231 0.88 -6.65 -8.78
C ASN A 231 2.37 -6.68 -9.17
N GLY A 232 3.09 -7.60 -8.55
CA GLY A 232 4.52 -7.81 -8.69
C GLY A 232 4.94 -8.34 -10.06
N ALA A 233 4.03 -8.93 -10.84
CA ALA A 233 4.27 -9.41 -12.20
C ALA A 233 4.62 -8.27 -13.18
N ARG A 234 4.27 -7.04 -12.83
CA ARG A 234 4.57 -5.85 -13.63
C ARG A 234 6.03 -5.42 -13.47
N GLN A 235 6.59 -4.80 -14.51
CA GLN A 235 7.92 -4.21 -14.44
C GLN A 235 7.95 -3.04 -13.43
N VAL A 236 9.12 -2.78 -12.85
CA VAL A 236 9.32 -1.79 -11.77
C VAL A 236 8.66 -0.44 -12.04
N GLY A 237 8.75 0.08 -13.27
CA GLY A 237 8.14 1.36 -13.63
C GLY A 237 6.62 1.38 -13.50
N ARG A 238 5.95 0.30 -13.94
CA ARG A 238 4.49 0.15 -13.79
C ARG A 238 4.09 -0.09 -12.33
N ARG A 239 4.87 -0.88 -11.58
CA ARG A 239 4.62 -1.09 -10.14
C ARG A 239 4.67 0.23 -9.36
N ARG A 240 5.65 1.09 -9.68
CA ARG A 240 5.78 2.42 -9.08
C ARG A 240 4.65 3.36 -9.47
N LEU A 241 4.25 3.38 -10.74
CA LEU A 241 3.11 4.17 -11.18
C LEU A 241 1.82 3.75 -10.48
N ALA A 242 1.56 2.44 -10.43
CA ALA A 242 0.39 1.89 -9.75
C ALA A 242 0.37 2.27 -8.26
N LEU A 243 1.50 2.10 -7.55
CA LEU A 243 1.57 2.53 -6.15
C LEU A 243 1.40 4.05 -5.98
N ALA A 244 1.95 4.87 -6.87
CA ALA A 244 1.77 6.32 -6.82
C ALA A 244 0.31 6.74 -7.03
N HIS A 245 -0.42 6.00 -7.88
CA HIS A 245 -1.85 6.17 -8.10
C HIS A 245 -2.64 5.80 -6.82
N GLU A 246 -2.37 4.64 -6.23
CA GLU A 246 -2.99 4.22 -4.95
C GLU A 246 -2.68 5.19 -3.80
N PHE A 247 -1.48 5.76 -3.76
CA PHE A 247 -1.14 6.77 -2.77
C PHE A 247 -1.97 8.05 -2.95
N GLY A 248 -2.32 8.40 -4.18
CA GLY A 248 -3.29 9.45 -4.43
C GLY A 248 -4.64 9.13 -3.77
N HIS A 249 -5.25 7.96 -4.05
CA HIS A 249 -6.50 7.56 -3.38
C HIS A 249 -6.42 7.65 -1.86
N PHE A 250 -5.31 7.18 -1.29
CA PHE A 250 -5.04 7.27 0.15
C PHE A 250 -5.00 8.73 0.66
N LEU A 251 -4.30 9.63 -0.04
CA LEU A 251 -4.17 11.04 0.34
C LEU A 251 -5.46 11.86 0.22
N PHE A 252 -6.39 11.42 -0.63
CA PHE A 252 -7.67 12.09 -0.80
C PHE A 252 -8.77 11.49 0.08
N ALA A 253 -8.42 10.48 0.88
CA ALA A 253 -9.30 9.75 1.79
C ALA A 253 -10.63 9.34 1.12
N ASP A 254 -10.56 8.94 -0.15
CA ASP A 254 -11.73 8.59 -0.94
C ASP A 254 -12.31 7.27 -0.41
N GLU A 255 -13.62 7.21 -0.15
CA GLU A 255 -14.31 5.95 0.08
C GLU A 255 -14.29 5.19 -1.25
N TYR A 256 -13.31 4.29 -1.38
CA TYR A 256 -12.96 3.50 -2.56
C TYR A 256 -14.16 3.17 -3.47
N THR A 257 -14.35 3.96 -4.52
CA THR A 257 -15.07 3.52 -5.73
C THR A 257 -14.06 2.79 -6.60
N VAL A 258 -14.30 1.49 -6.81
CA VAL A 258 -13.49 0.63 -7.66
C VAL A 258 -13.66 1.06 -9.13
N ASP A 259 -13.05 2.16 -9.53
CA ASP A 259 -13.25 2.77 -10.86
C ASP A 259 -12.40 2.12 -11.97
N TRP A 260 -11.61 1.07 -11.68
CA TRP A 260 -10.76 0.43 -12.70
C TRP A 260 -11.54 -0.25 -13.84
N ARG A 261 -12.86 -0.50 -13.66
CA ARG A 261 -13.74 -1.11 -14.68
C ARG A 261 -14.76 -0.17 -15.31
N ILE A 262 -14.91 1.06 -14.84
CA ILE A 262 -15.95 1.99 -15.33
C ILE A 262 -15.28 3.22 -15.94
N ALA A 263 -14.47 2.99 -16.97
CA ALA A 263 -13.97 4.05 -17.84
C ALA A 263 -15.05 4.58 -18.82
N GLU A 264 -16.34 4.30 -18.61
CA GLU A 264 -17.37 4.57 -19.62
C GLU A 264 -18.70 5.18 -19.13
N GLN A 265 -18.85 5.62 -17.87
CA GLN A 265 -20.08 6.34 -17.48
C GLN A 265 -19.86 7.59 -16.61
N ASP A 266 -20.05 8.73 -17.26
CA ASP A 266 -20.46 10.06 -16.78
C ASP A 266 -19.98 10.52 -15.38
N GLY A 267 -18.88 11.28 -15.37
CA GLY A 267 -18.42 12.12 -14.24
C GLY A 267 -17.16 11.63 -13.52
N THR A 268 -16.89 10.32 -13.53
CA THR A 268 -15.69 9.68 -12.97
C THR A 268 -14.46 9.80 -13.89
N GLU A 269 -14.67 9.93 -15.21
CA GLU A 269 -13.59 10.12 -16.20
C GLU A 269 -12.66 11.30 -15.85
N GLY A 270 -13.21 12.36 -15.24
CA GLY A 270 -12.42 13.51 -14.82
C GLY A 270 -11.54 13.21 -13.60
N TRP A 271 -12.01 12.38 -12.68
CA TRP A 271 -11.28 12.10 -11.44
C TRP A 271 -10.10 11.18 -11.66
N GLU A 272 -10.35 10.00 -12.22
CA GLU A 272 -9.32 9.02 -12.51
C GLU A 272 -8.23 9.64 -13.39
N SER A 273 -8.61 10.42 -14.40
CA SER A 273 -7.67 11.17 -15.24
C SER A 273 -6.83 12.20 -14.45
N ARG A 274 -7.41 12.88 -13.45
CA ARG A 274 -6.67 13.77 -12.54
C ARG A 274 -5.76 13.01 -11.59
N LEU A 275 -6.18 11.83 -11.12
CA LEU A 275 -5.38 10.97 -10.26
C LEU A 275 -4.18 10.37 -11.02
N ASP A 276 -4.42 9.97 -12.26
CA ASP A 276 -3.42 9.57 -13.24
C ASP A 276 -2.41 10.69 -13.50
N ARG A 277 -2.90 11.93 -13.67
CA ARG A 277 -2.06 13.12 -13.81
C ARG A 277 -1.23 13.35 -12.55
N PHE A 278 -1.83 13.23 -11.37
CA PHE A 278 -1.15 13.29 -10.09
C PHE A 278 -0.04 12.24 -10.00
N ALA A 279 -0.32 10.96 -10.25
CA ALA A 279 0.64 9.87 -10.14
C ALA A 279 1.86 10.08 -11.07
N ARG A 280 1.60 10.49 -12.31
CA ARG A 280 2.67 10.83 -13.27
C ARG A 280 3.47 12.05 -12.84
N ALA A 281 2.82 13.13 -12.41
CA ALA A 281 3.51 14.34 -11.94
C ALA A 281 4.31 14.09 -10.65
N PHE A 282 3.80 13.22 -9.79
CA PHE A 282 4.43 12.82 -8.54
C PHE A 282 5.71 12.01 -8.80
N LEU A 283 5.74 11.11 -9.78
CA LEU A 283 6.96 10.38 -10.14
C LEU A 283 7.91 11.19 -11.02
N LEU A 284 7.37 12.05 -11.88
CA LEU A 284 8.09 12.81 -12.91
C LEU A 284 7.79 14.32 -12.75
N PRO A 285 8.39 15.01 -11.76
CA PRO A 285 8.15 16.43 -11.52
C PRO A 285 8.57 17.26 -12.75
N GLU A 286 7.74 18.23 -13.15
CA GLU A 286 7.96 18.98 -14.39
C GLU A 286 9.32 19.69 -14.40
N ALA A 287 9.64 20.42 -13.32
CA ALA A 287 10.87 21.19 -13.23
C ALA A 287 12.12 20.33 -13.45
N GLY A 288 12.23 19.21 -12.71
CA GLY A 288 13.38 18.31 -12.83
C GLY A 288 13.43 17.57 -14.17
N LEU A 289 12.28 17.13 -14.69
CA LEU A 289 12.24 16.46 -15.99
C LEU A 289 12.65 17.39 -17.13
N ARG A 290 12.24 18.66 -17.11
CA ARG A 290 12.66 19.68 -18.09
C ARG A 290 14.15 19.98 -18.00
N GLU A 291 14.67 20.16 -16.80
CA GLU A 291 16.08 20.44 -16.55
C GLU A 291 16.97 19.32 -17.11
N GLU A 292 16.67 18.08 -16.73
CA GLU A 292 17.46 16.92 -17.12
C GLU A 292 17.36 16.65 -18.63
N PHE A 293 16.16 16.77 -19.21
CA PHE A 293 15.98 16.67 -20.66
C PHE A 293 16.78 17.74 -21.41
N GLY A 294 16.77 18.99 -20.91
CA GLY A 294 17.53 20.09 -21.48
C GLY A 294 19.04 19.88 -21.38
N ARG A 295 19.53 19.36 -20.25
CA ARG A 295 20.95 19.00 -20.06
C ARG A 295 21.39 17.94 -21.06
N LEU A 296 20.65 16.83 -21.18
CA LEU A 296 21.00 15.75 -22.10
C LEU A 296 20.95 16.17 -23.58
N LYS A 297 20.03 17.07 -23.95
CA LYS A 297 20.03 17.69 -25.29
C LYS A 297 21.28 18.52 -25.56
N LYS A 298 21.75 19.30 -24.59
CA LYS A 298 23.00 20.08 -24.71
C LYS A 298 24.23 19.18 -24.83
N GLU A 299 24.16 17.97 -24.28
CA GLU A 299 25.17 16.91 -24.46
C GLU A 299 25.03 16.14 -25.79
N HIS A 300 24.24 16.67 -26.72
CA HIS A 300 24.00 16.12 -28.06
C HIS A 300 23.52 14.66 -28.06
N ARG A 301 22.78 14.25 -27.01
CA ARG A 301 22.13 12.93 -26.97
C ARG A 301 20.90 12.91 -27.87
N ASP A 302 20.71 11.81 -28.59
CA ASP A 302 19.47 11.58 -29.34
C ASP A 302 18.29 11.29 -28.40
N LEU A 303 17.07 11.40 -28.94
CA LEU A 303 15.85 11.23 -28.14
C LEU A 303 15.71 9.83 -27.53
N ARG A 304 16.19 8.79 -28.21
CA ARG A 304 16.17 7.41 -27.68
C ARG A 304 17.04 7.34 -26.43
N THR A 305 18.26 7.83 -26.49
CA THR A 305 19.24 7.81 -25.40
C THR A 305 18.73 8.63 -24.23
N ILE A 306 18.14 9.81 -24.50
CA ILE A 306 17.49 10.64 -23.48
C ILE A 306 16.37 9.85 -22.79
N ALA A 307 15.49 9.19 -23.54
CA ALA A 307 14.40 8.40 -22.98
C ALA A 307 14.89 7.25 -22.09
N VAL A 308 15.94 6.55 -22.52
CA VAL A 308 16.57 5.47 -21.73
C VAL A 308 17.12 6.00 -20.40
N ILE A 309 17.87 7.09 -20.43
CA ILE A 309 18.44 7.70 -19.22
C ILE A 309 17.31 8.18 -18.29
N LEU A 310 16.34 8.93 -18.80
CA LEU A 310 15.24 9.46 -17.99
C LEU A 310 14.36 8.35 -17.40
N GLY A 311 13.99 7.35 -18.21
CA GLY A 311 13.17 6.22 -17.75
C GLY A 311 13.87 5.43 -16.65
N SER A 312 15.19 5.23 -16.75
CA SER A 312 15.98 4.57 -15.71
C SER A 312 16.12 5.44 -14.46
N SER A 313 16.51 6.72 -14.60
CA SER A 313 16.74 7.63 -13.47
C SER A 313 15.47 7.83 -12.63
N TYR A 314 14.33 8.07 -13.27
CA TYR A 314 13.04 8.23 -12.59
C TYR A 314 12.32 6.91 -12.28
N GLN A 315 12.83 5.80 -12.81
CA GLN A 315 12.33 4.44 -12.60
C GLN A 315 10.86 4.32 -13.01
N VAL A 316 10.58 4.70 -14.25
CA VAL A 316 9.25 4.63 -14.89
C VAL A 316 9.36 3.89 -16.21
N ASP A 317 8.26 3.29 -16.68
CA ASP A 317 8.23 2.68 -18.00
C ASP A 317 8.14 3.74 -19.11
N MET A 318 8.47 3.33 -20.34
CA MET A 318 8.52 4.24 -21.49
C MET A 318 7.16 4.84 -21.85
N SER A 319 6.05 4.15 -21.56
CA SER A 319 4.71 4.70 -21.81
C SER A 319 4.38 5.82 -20.85
N THR A 320 4.70 5.63 -19.58
CA THR A 320 4.57 6.65 -18.53
C THR A 320 5.42 7.88 -18.84
N LEU A 321 6.69 7.66 -19.20
CA LEU A 321 7.61 8.74 -19.58
C LEU A 321 7.08 9.51 -20.81
N ALA A 322 6.74 8.80 -21.89
CA ALA A 322 6.23 9.42 -23.11
C ALA A 322 4.98 10.25 -22.85
N ARG A 323 4.03 9.71 -22.06
CA ARG A 323 2.80 10.41 -21.70
C ARG A 323 3.13 11.71 -20.96
N ARG A 324 3.97 11.65 -19.93
CA ARG A 324 4.36 12.84 -19.17
C ARG A 324 5.04 13.88 -20.06
N MET A 325 6.00 13.47 -20.89
CA MET A 325 6.72 14.37 -21.78
C MET A 325 5.79 15.10 -22.77
N THR A 326 4.76 14.42 -23.29
CA THR A 326 3.72 15.07 -24.10
C THR A 326 2.90 16.04 -23.27
N GLU A 327 2.44 15.63 -22.10
CA GLU A 327 1.55 16.46 -21.28
C GLU A 327 2.22 17.75 -20.76
N ILE A 328 3.55 17.81 -20.66
CA ILE A 328 4.31 19.04 -20.35
C ILE A 328 4.93 19.68 -21.61
N GLY A 329 4.59 19.22 -22.81
CA GLY A 329 5.06 19.81 -24.06
C GLY A 329 6.58 19.71 -24.28
N LEU A 330 7.26 18.69 -23.74
CA LEU A 330 8.67 18.43 -24.00
C LEU A 330 8.92 17.80 -25.37
N VAL A 331 7.93 17.05 -25.89
CA VAL A 331 8.03 16.31 -27.15
C VAL A 331 6.72 16.37 -27.94
N SER A 332 6.82 16.25 -29.25
CA SER A 332 5.66 16.12 -30.14
C SER A 332 4.97 14.76 -29.97
N SER A 333 3.74 14.61 -30.50
CA SER A 333 3.03 13.32 -30.50
C SER A 333 3.80 12.22 -31.25
N THR A 334 4.51 12.59 -32.33
CA THR A 334 5.37 11.67 -33.11
C THR A 334 6.55 11.19 -32.28
N ASP A 335 7.25 12.13 -31.64
CA ASP A 335 8.38 11.83 -30.76
C ASP A 335 7.97 10.98 -29.55
N ALA A 336 6.80 11.23 -28.98
CA ALA A 336 6.24 10.39 -27.91
C ALA A 336 5.97 8.95 -28.38
N GLY A 337 5.59 8.77 -29.65
CA GLY A 337 5.49 7.46 -30.29
C GLY A 337 6.83 6.73 -30.35
N LEU A 338 7.91 7.46 -30.65
CA LEU A 338 9.28 6.92 -30.60
C LEU A 338 9.65 6.53 -29.17
N VAL A 339 9.42 7.39 -28.18
CA VAL A 339 9.74 7.10 -26.77
C VAL A 339 9.04 5.80 -26.32
N ARG A 340 7.75 5.62 -26.64
CA ARG A 340 6.98 4.39 -26.30
C ARG A 340 7.57 3.11 -26.89
N SER A 341 8.17 3.18 -28.08
CA SER A 341 8.74 2.02 -28.75
C SER A 341 10.16 1.68 -28.28
N VAL A 342 10.80 2.57 -27.52
CA VAL A 342 12.13 2.32 -26.94
C VAL A 342 12.11 1.05 -26.08
N ARG A 343 13.15 0.24 -26.23
CA ARG A 343 13.44 -0.91 -25.39
C ARG A 343 14.85 -0.75 -24.83
N THR A 344 14.96 -0.82 -23.51
CA THR A 344 16.24 -0.75 -22.81
C THR A 344 16.88 -2.13 -22.80
N GLY A 345 18.03 -2.25 -23.44
CA GLY A 345 18.82 -3.48 -23.51
C GLY A 345 19.92 -3.55 -22.45
N ARG A 346 20.59 -4.70 -22.37
CA ARG A 346 21.74 -4.89 -21.46
C ARG A 346 22.92 -3.97 -21.78
N ALA A 347 23.18 -3.72 -23.06
CA ALA A 347 24.22 -2.78 -23.49
C ALA A 347 23.93 -1.36 -22.95
N ASP A 348 22.69 -0.89 -23.08
CA ASP A 348 22.28 0.41 -22.55
C ASP A 348 22.56 0.51 -21.03
N ILE A 349 22.27 -0.54 -20.27
CA ILE A 349 22.48 -0.57 -18.81
C ILE A 349 23.97 -0.37 -18.48
N VAL A 350 24.85 -1.04 -19.20
CA VAL A 350 26.30 -0.98 -18.96
C VAL A 350 26.89 0.34 -19.45
N GLU A 351 26.59 0.72 -20.69
CA GLU A 351 27.19 1.89 -21.33
C GLU A 351 26.73 3.22 -20.72
N LEU A 352 25.47 3.29 -20.28
CA LEU A 352 24.89 4.49 -19.68
C LEU A 352 24.87 4.44 -18.15
N ASN A 353 25.45 3.41 -17.54
CA ASN A 353 25.49 3.20 -16.09
C ASN A 353 24.10 3.35 -15.43
N LEU A 354 23.11 2.68 -16.02
CA LEU A 354 21.70 2.85 -15.66
C LEU A 354 21.39 2.28 -14.27
N VAL A 355 20.46 2.92 -13.58
CA VAL A 355 19.96 2.44 -12.29
C VAL A 355 19.09 1.20 -12.50
N VAL A 356 19.47 0.10 -11.87
CA VAL A 356 18.66 -1.13 -11.77
C VAL A 356 18.20 -1.24 -10.32
N LYS A 357 16.95 -0.81 -10.04
CA LYS A 357 16.31 -1.05 -8.73
C LYS A 357 15.13 -1.99 -8.88
N HIS A 358 14.97 -2.83 -7.87
CA HIS A 358 13.94 -3.84 -7.75
C HIS A 358 12.86 -3.41 -6.74
N GLU A 359 12.41 -2.15 -6.82
CA GLU A 359 11.38 -1.68 -5.89
C GLU A 359 10.06 -2.43 -6.13
N LEU A 360 9.40 -2.81 -5.02
CA LEU A 360 8.18 -3.64 -5.03
C LEU A 360 8.36 -4.97 -5.79
N GLU A 361 9.54 -5.59 -5.74
CA GLU A 361 9.73 -6.94 -6.27
C GLU A 361 9.00 -7.96 -5.37
N PRO A 362 8.13 -8.81 -5.94
CA PRO A 362 7.32 -9.74 -5.15
C PRO A 362 8.14 -10.94 -4.63
N PRO A 363 7.84 -11.45 -3.42
CA PRO A 363 6.97 -10.85 -2.43
C PRO A 363 7.62 -9.65 -1.73
N CYS A 364 6.87 -8.56 -1.57
CA CYS A 364 7.30 -7.38 -0.83
C CYS A 364 6.33 -7.09 0.31
N LEU A 365 6.83 -7.10 1.55
CA LEU A 365 6.06 -6.75 2.75
C LEU A 365 6.63 -5.46 3.37
N PRO A 366 5.80 -4.53 3.86
CA PRO A 366 6.29 -3.32 4.51
C PRO A 366 7.06 -3.66 5.80
N LYS A 367 8.29 -3.15 5.91
CA LYS A 367 9.16 -3.39 7.08
C LYS A 367 8.52 -3.04 8.43
N PRO A 368 7.78 -1.91 8.59
CA PRO A 368 7.10 -1.61 9.85
C PRO A 368 6.04 -2.65 10.22
N TYR A 369 5.32 -3.19 9.23
CA TYR A 369 4.35 -4.27 9.42
C TYR A 369 5.04 -5.56 9.86
N VAL A 370 6.09 -5.98 9.14
CA VAL A 370 6.86 -7.19 9.50
C VAL A 370 7.43 -7.09 10.92
N LYS A 371 8.01 -5.94 11.29
CA LYS A 371 8.50 -5.69 12.67
C LYS A 371 7.39 -5.84 13.71
N SER A 372 6.18 -5.40 13.39
CA SER A 372 5.02 -5.52 14.27
C SER A 372 4.60 -6.97 14.46
N VAL A 373 4.55 -7.77 13.38
CA VAL A 373 4.28 -9.22 13.47
C VAL A 373 5.33 -9.93 14.32
N LEU A 374 6.61 -9.65 14.09
CA LEU A 374 7.70 -10.24 14.88
C LEU A 374 7.65 -9.82 16.36
N SER A 375 7.19 -8.59 16.64
CA SER A 375 6.99 -8.12 18.02
C SER A 375 5.88 -8.91 18.72
N LEU A 376 4.74 -9.14 18.06
CA LEU A 376 3.65 -9.95 18.60
C LEU A 376 4.07 -11.39 18.85
N TYR A 377 4.86 -11.97 17.93
CA TYR A 377 5.38 -13.33 18.10
C TYR A 377 6.33 -13.42 19.29
N ARG A 378 7.28 -12.48 19.43
CA ARG A 378 8.17 -12.42 20.60
C ARG A 378 7.43 -12.19 21.91
N GLY A 379 6.34 -11.45 21.88
CA GLY A 379 5.44 -11.22 23.01
C GLY A 379 4.57 -12.44 23.37
N SER A 380 4.64 -13.53 22.60
CA SER A 380 3.72 -14.68 22.72
C SER A 380 2.24 -14.34 22.51
N ASP A 381 1.92 -13.20 21.87
CA ASP A 381 0.56 -12.80 21.52
C ASP A 381 -0.01 -13.61 20.34
N VAL A 382 0.90 -14.18 19.53
CA VAL A 382 0.58 -15.07 18.40
C VAL A 382 1.51 -16.28 18.40
N SER A 383 0.98 -17.43 17.96
CA SER A 383 1.79 -18.64 17.72
C SER A 383 2.70 -18.49 16.50
N ALA A 384 3.68 -19.39 16.36
CA ALA A 384 4.55 -19.46 15.17
C ALA A 384 3.74 -19.59 13.87
N ALA A 385 2.81 -20.56 13.82
CA ALA A 385 1.91 -20.74 12.69
C ALA A 385 1.11 -19.47 12.35
N ARG A 386 0.61 -18.73 13.35
CA ARG A 386 -0.11 -17.48 13.11
C ARG A 386 0.82 -16.35 12.66
N ALA A 387 2.06 -16.32 13.13
CA ALA A 387 3.05 -15.34 12.67
C ALA A 387 3.42 -15.56 11.19
N VAL A 388 3.65 -16.81 10.78
CA VAL A 388 3.92 -17.17 9.37
C VAL A 388 2.76 -16.77 8.46
N ASP A 389 1.53 -17.07 8.86
CA ASP A 389 0.32 -16.68 8.12
C ASP A 389 0.13 -15.15 8.06
N LEU A 390 0.44 -14.41 9.12
CA LEU A 390 0.48 -12.93 9.08
C LEU A 390 1.58 -12.39 8.17
N LEU A 391 2.64 -13.17 7.93
CA LEU A 391 3.70 -12.91 6.94
C LEU A 391 3.35 -13.52 5.57
N PHE A 392 2.09 -13.90 5.34
CA PHE A 392 1.59 -14.40 4.06
C PHE A 392 2.36 -15.62 3.55
N ASP A 393 2.78 -16.49 4.47
CA ASP A 393 3.57 -17.70 4.18
C ASP A 393 4.87 -17.43 3.41
N THR A 394 5.37 -16.18 3.47
CA THR A 394 6.65 -15.80 2.85
C THR A 394 7.85 -16.15 3.73
N TRP A 395 7.60 -16.67 4.94
CA TRP A 395 8.58 -17.09 5.94
C TRP A 395 8.22 -18.50 6.43
N ALA A 396 9.21 -19.32 6.76
CA ALA A 396 9.04 -20.56 7.49
C ALA A 396 9.12 -20.35 9.01
N GLU A 397 8.58 -21.30 9.79
CA GLU A 397 8.58 -21.19 11.26
C GLU A 397 9.99 -21.13 11.87
N ASP A 398 10.98 -21.78 11.24
CA ASP A 398 12.38 -21.79 11.67
C ASP A 398 13.13 -20.49 11.33
N GLU A 399 12.55 -19.62 10.49
CA GLU A 399 13.06 -18.27 10.21
C GLU A 399 12.57 -17.24 11.24
N LEU A 400 11.61 -17.61 12.10
CA LEU A 400 11.13 -16.73 13.15
C LEU A 400 12.17 -16.59 14.28
N PRO A 401 12.26 -15.41 14.93
CA PRO A 401 13.24 -15.17 15.98
C PRO A 401 12.99 -16.08 17.19
N ALA A 402 14.05 -16.56 17.83
CA ALA A 402 13.91 -17.32 19.07
C ALA A 402 13.11 -16.53 20.12
N VAL A 403 12.08 -17.17 20.69
CA VAL A 403 11.29 -16.60 21.78
C VAL A 403 12.09 -16.80 23.08
N PRO A 404 12.31 -15.75 23.89
CA PRO A 404 12.98 -15.89 25.17
C PRO A 404 12.22 -16.89 26.05
N VAL A 405 12.93 -17.86 26.64
CA VAL A 405 12.34 -18.77 27.63
C VAL A 405 11.98 -17.92 28.85
N LEU A 406 10.69 -17.83 29.17
CA LEU A 406 10.25 -17.20 30.41
C LEU A 406 10.81 -18.01 31.58
N PRO A 407 11.50 -17.36 32.55
CA PRO A 407 12.02 -18.08 33.71
C PRO A 407 10.86 -18.68 34.51
N GLU A 408 11.06 -19.86 35.12
CA GLU A 408 10.00 -20.62 35.83
C GLU A 408 9.26 -19.79 36.89
N ASN A 409 9.89 -18.74 37.42
CA ASN A 409 9.28 -17.85 38.39
C ASN A 409 8.21 -16.89 37.80
N ALA A 410 8.19 -16.67 36.49
CA ALA A 410 7.20 -15.81 35.82
C ALA A 410 5.77 -16.39 35.87
N ILE A 411 5.64 -17.71 36.07
CA ILE A 411 4.33 -18.37 36.24
C ILE A 411 3.62 -17.85 37.50
N TRP A 412 4.36 -17.50 38.57
CA TRP A 412 3.77 -17.05 39.83
C TRP A 412 3.21 -15.63 39.77
N GLU A 413 3.68 -14.77 38.85
CA GLU A 413 3.14 -13.42 38.67
C GLU A 413 1.75 -13.41 38.02
N PHE A 414 1.34 -14.50 37.35
CA PHE A 414 0.01 -14.61 36.70
C PHE A 414 -1.04 -15.33 37.55
N VAL A 415 -0.66 -15.92 38.70
CA VAL A 415 -1.55 -16.70 39.58
C VAL A 415 -1.84 -15.97 40.90
N SER A 416 -1.33 -14.74 41.09
CA SER A 416 -1.50 -13.93 42.30
C SER A 416 -2.68 -12.97 42.25
#